data_AF-A0A3A9XYS8-F1
#
_entry.id   AF-A0A3A9XYS8-F1
#
_cell.length_a   1.000
_cell.length_b   1.000
_cell.length_c   1.000
_cell.angle_alpha   90.00
_cell.angle_beta   90.00
_cell.angle_gamma   90.00
#
_symmetry.space_group_name_H-M   'P 1'
#
loop_
_entity.id
_entity.type
_entity.pdbx_description
1 polymer ?
#
loop_
_entity_poly.entity_id
_entity_poly.type
_entity_poly.pdbx_seq_one_letter_code
_entity_poly.pdbx_strand_id
1 'polypeptide(L)'
;MKTLILIIASFVLGLLTTNGQTTETSSSKSSSEFSFTYDSDAENKKFYRSFITLDMDDNYRIKIKFMKYMESNVKSYLIDQFGKENMTEKNDSYVWSKGLEEEEVYQVKLKGNRLRINVKKELASDKLLKRFTQIGKELKKLTSESAGS
;
A
#
# COMPACT_ATOMS: atom_id res chain seq x y z
N MET A 1 0.84 -55.85 -17.01
CA MET A 1 1.44 -55.88 -15.65
C MET A 1 2.91 -56.23 -15.78
N LYS A 2 3.78 -55.39 -15.20
CA LYS A 2 5.03 -55.71 -14.45
C LYS A 2 6.04 -56.61 -15.20
N THR A 3 7.27 -56.19 -15.48
CA THR A 3 8.24 -55.68 -14.52
C THR A 3 9.38 -54.96 -15.25
N LEU A 4 9.76 -53.77 -14.79
CA LEU A 4 11.02 -53.13 -15.19
C LEU A 4 11.83 -52.94 -13.91
N ILE A 5 12.91 -53.70 -13.79
CA ILE A 5 13.90 -53.64 -12.72
C ILE A 5 14.95 -52.64 -13.18
N LEU A 6 15.12 -51.54 -12.45
CA LEU A 6 16.38 -50.80 -12.41
C LEU A 6 16.62 -50.28 -11.00
N ILE A 7 17.58 -50.93 -10.34
CA ILE A 7 18.30 -50.50 -9.15
C ILE A 7 19.28 -49.42 -9.58
N ILE A 8 19.44 -48.33 -8.83
CA ILE A 8 20.74 -47.74 -8.47
C ILE A 8 20.52 -46.86 -7.24
N ALA A 9 21.11 -47.29 -6.15
CA ALA A 9 21.37 -46.48 -4.97
C ALA A 9 22.61 -45.61 -5.26
N SER A 10 22.48 -44.30 -5.07
CA SER A 10 23.61 -43.37 -5.05
C SER A 10 23.46 -42.43 -3.87
N PHE A 11 24.22 -42.77 -2.83
CA PHE A 11 24.49 -41.98 -1.65
C PHE A 11 25.63 -41.01 -1.99
N VAL A 12 25.39 -39.70 -1.98
CA VAL A 12 26.46 -38.72 -1.77
C VAL A 12 25.94 -37.58 -0.91
N LEU A 13 26.40 -37.63 0.34
CA LEU A 13 26.40 -36.57 1.33
C LEU A 13 27.61 -35.66 1.07
N GLY A 14 27.45 -34.34 1.23
CA GLY A 14 28.52 -33.33 1.16
C GLY A 14 28.31 -32.40 -0.05
N LEU A 15 28.23 -31.09 0.12
CA LEU A 15 29.20 -30.25 0.83
C LEU A 15 28.51 -29.05 1.49
N LEU A 16 28.87 -28.79 2.75
CA LEU A 16 28.76 -27.47 3.36
C LEU A 16 29.77 -26.56 2.68
N THR A 17 29.30 -25.51 2.01
CA THR A 17 30.13 -24.35 1.67
C THR A 17 29.50 -23.11 2.31
N THR A 18 30.22 -22.62 3.31
CA THR A 18 29.97 -21.37 4.03
C THR A 18 30.08 -20.19 3.09
N ASN A 19 28.98 -19.49 2.83
CA ASN A 19 28.97 -18.13 2.32
C ASN A 19 28.08 -17.29 3.23
N GLY A 20 28.67 -16.30 3.88
CA GLY A 20 27.99 -15.43 4.82
C GLY A 20 28.80 -14.18 5.08
N GLN A 21 28.92 -13.40 4.01
CA GLN A 21 29.52 -12.08 3.92
C GLN A 21 29.06 -11.17 5.07
N THR A 22 29.98 -10.34 5.57
CA THR A 22 29.75 -9.29 6.58
C THR A 22 28.50 -8.48 6.24
N THR A 23 27.44 -8.67 7.01
CA THR A 23 26.30 -7.74 6.98
C THR A 23 26.71 -6.51 7.77
N GLU A 24 27.16 -5.50 7.04
CA GLU A 24 27.01 -4.13 7.52
C GLU A 24 25.54 -3.97 7.89
N THR A 25 25.29 -3.79 9.19
CA THR A 25 23.97 -3.41 9.69
C THR A 25 23.71 -2.00 9.20
N SER A 26 23.23 -1.88 7.97
CA SER A 26 22.54 -0.68 7.52
C SER A 26 21.29 -0.59 8.39
N SER A 27 21.32 0.27 9.38
CA SER A 27 20.16 0.59 10.19
C SER A 27 19.08 1.13 9.26
N SER A 28 18.16 0.27 8.82
CA SER A 28 17.01 0.68 8.04
C SER A 28 16.12 1.55 8.93
N LYS A 29 16.01 2.82 8.54
CA LYS A 29 15.09 3.76 9.19
C LYS A 29 13.68 3.45 8.71
N SER A 30 13.05 2.42 9.29
CA SER A 30 11.59 2.28 9.15
C SER A 30 10.93 3.37 10.00
N SER A 31 10.09 4.19 9.37
CA SER A 31 9.32 5.22 10.06
C SER A 31 7.83 5.00 9.83
N SER A 32 7.05 5.17 10.90
CA SER A 32 5.60 5.05 10.85
C SER A 32 4.97 6.27 11.48
N GLU A 33 4.06 6.91 10.77
CA GLU A 33 3.25 8.01 11.28
C GLU A 33 1.81 7.53 11.45
N PHE A 34 1.24 7.73 12.64
CA PHE A 34 -0.13 7.32 12.97
C PHE A 34 -0.89 8.49 13.58
N SER A 35 -2.14 8.68 13.17
CA SER A 35 -3.06 9.64 13.78
C SER A 35 -4.49 9.09 13.82
N PHE A 36 -5.20 9.42 14.90
CA PHE A 36 -6.55 8.96 15.16
C PHE A 36 -7.40 10.13 15.68
N THR A 37 -8.61 10.27 15.14
CA THR A 37 -9.57 11.28 15.62
C THR A 37 -10.92 10.64 15.84
N TYR A 38 -11.48 10.86 17.04
CA TYR A 38 -12.84 10.48 17.40
C TYR A 38 -13.74 11.70 17.21
N ASP A 39 -14.88 11.50 16.56
CA ASP A 39 -15.95 12.50 16.48
C ASP A 39 -17.13 11.96 17.27
N SER A 40 -17.51 12.67 18.33
CA SER A 40 -18.55 12.27 19.27
C SER A 40 -19.64 13.32 19.30
N ASP A 41 -20.18 13.69 18.15
CA ASP A 41 -21.38 14.51 18.11
C ASP A 41 -22.46 13.93 17.18
N ALA A 42 -23.66 13.92 17.74
CA ALA A 42 -24.96 13.58 17.17
C ALA A 42 -25.19 12.12 16.71
N GLU A 43 -26.32 11.62 17.21
CA GLU A 43 -26.95 10.33 16.93
C GLU A 43 -26.80 9.86 15.47
N ASN A 44 -26.29 8.63 15.32
CA ASN A 44 -26.15 7.82 14.10
C ASN A 44 -24.78 7.82 13.40
N LYS A 45 -24.02 6.78 13.78
CA LYS A 45 -22.87 6.11 13.13
C LYS A 45 -21.50 6.51 13.67
N LYS A 46 -21.02 5.70 14.61
CA LYS A 46 -19.62 5.63 15.09
C LYS A 46 -18.66 5.37 13.91
N PHE A 47 -18.19 6.42 13.25
CA PHE A 47 -17.11 6.31 12.28
C PHE A 47 -15.84 6.92 12.86
N TYR A 48 -14.79 6.11 12.90
CA TYR A 48 -13.47 6.57 13.31
C TYR A 48 -12.67 7.08 12.12
N ARG A 49 -11.93 8.18 12.33
CA ARG A 49 -10.91 8.66 11.41
C ARG A 49 -9.56 8.08 11.83
N SER A 50 -8.82 7.53 10.88
CA SER A 50 -7.47 7.03 11.12
C SER A 50 -6.61 7.26 9.89
N PHE A 51 -5.39 7.73 10.08
CA PHE A 51 -4.42 7.90 9.02
C PHE A 51 -3.10 7.26 9.43
N ILE A 52 -2.55 6.43 8.55
CA ILE A 52 -1.31 5.69 8.77
C ILE A 52 -0.43 5.84 7.53
N THR A 53 0.80 6.27 7.72
CA THR A 53 1.88 6.17 6.73
C THR A 53 2.92 5.19 7.22
N LEU A 54 3.30 4.24 6.38
CA LEU A 54 4.33 3.25 6.65
C LEU A 54 5.42 3.38 5.59
N ASP A 55 6.61 3.76 6.02
CA ASP A 55 7.80 3.83 5.20
C ASP A 55 8.73 2.65 5.54
N MET A 56 8.70 1.63 4.69
CA MET A 56 9.50 0.40 4.82
C MET A 56 10.56 0.39 3.72
N ASP A 57 11.56 -0.49 3.81
CA ASP A 57 12.68 -0.52 2.87
C ASP A 57 12.21 -0.62 1.41
N ASP A 58 11.34 -1.59 1.10
CA ASP A 58 10.91 -1.85 -0.29
C ASP A 58 9.53 -1.25 -0.62
N ASN A 59 8.83 -0.71 0.38
CA ASN A 59 7.43 -0.33 0.24
C ASN A 59 7.08 0.97 0.98
N TYR A 60 6.31 1.82 0.31
CA TYR A 60 5.64 2.96 0.94
C TYR A 60 4.13 2.74 0.93
N ARG A 61 3.47 2.83 2.09
CA ARG A 61 2.03 2.58 2.22
C ARG A 61 1.31 3.69 2.95
N ILE A 62 0.14 4.06 2.45
CA ILE A 62 -0.81 4.96 3.13
C ILE A 62 -2.11 4.20 3.36
N LYS A 63 -2.63 4.25 4.58
CA LYS A 63 -3.93 3.69 4.95
C LYS A 63 -4.76 4.77 5.62
N ILE A 64 -5.92 5.06 5.05
CA ILE A 64 -6.83 6.09 5.57
C ILE A 64 -8.21 5.48 5.78
N LYS A 65 -8.80 5.77 6.93
CA LYS A 65 -10.23 5.65 7.16
C LYS A 65 -10.76 7.02 7.50
N PHE A 66 -11.88 7.39 6.88
CA PHE A 66 -12.47 8.71 7.01
C PHE A 66 -13.99 8.62 7.19
N MET A 67 -14.68 9.76 7.35
CA MET A 67 -16.14 9.77 7.50
C MET A 67 -16.82 9.42 6.19
N LYS A 68 -17.90 8.62 6.20
CA LYS A 68 -18.53 8.13 4.96
C LYS A 68 -18.94 9.26 4.00
N TYR A 69 -19.40 10.40 4.52
CA TYR A 69 -19.79 11.54 3.68
C TYR A 69 -18.62 12.15 2.87
N MET A 70 -17.36 11.91 3.26
CA MET A 70 -16.18 12.41 2.57
C MET A 70 -15.79 11.56 1.34
N GLU A 71 -16.43 10.40 1.12
CA GLU A 71 -16.07 9.48 0.03
C GLU A 71 -16.09 10.15 -1.34
N SER A 72 -17.09 11.00 -1.61
CA SER A 72 -17.17 11.75 -2.87
C SER A 72 -15.98 12.70 -3.03
N ASN A 73 -15.63 13.45 -1.99
CA ASN A 73 -14.51 14.41 -2.02
C ASN A 73 -13.17 13.69 -2.20
N VAL A 74 -12.96 12.57 -1.50
CA VAL A 74 -11.77 11.74 -1.65
C VAL A 74 -11.71 11.17 -3.06
N LYS A 75 -12.82 10.65 -3.60
CA LYS A 75 -12.87 10.13 -4.97
C LYS A 75 -12.52 11.20 -6.00
N SER A 76 -13.10 12.39 -5.90
CA SER A 76 -12.81 13.50 -6.81
C SER A 76 -11.34 13.88 -6.78
N TYR A 77 -10.76 14.02 -5.58
CA TYR A 77 -9.32 14.28 -5.45
C TYR A 77 -8.46 13.19 -6.12
N LEU A 78 -8.81 11.91 -5.95
CA LEU A 78 -8.08 10.83 -6.61
C LEU A 78 -8.23 10.86 -8.14
N ILE A 79 -9.41 11.21 -8.65
CA ILE A 79 -9.62 11.41 -10.09
C ILE A 79 -8.74 12.55 -10.61
N ASP A 80 -8.64 13.67 -9.89
CA ASP A 80 -7.79 14.80 -10.28
C ASP A 80 -6.30 14.41 -10.29
N GLN A 81 -5.87 13.55 -9.36
CA GLN A 81 -4.47 13.12 -9.27
C GLN A 81 -4.11 12.04 -10.30
N PHE A 82 -4.99 11.08 -10.55
CA PHE A 82 -4.67 9.87 -11.31
C PHE A 82 -5.41 9.74 -12.63
N GLY A 83 -6.35 10.63 -12.94
CA GLY A 83 -7.18 10.57 -14.14
C GLY A 83 -8.36 9.61 -13.99
N LYS A 84 -9.51 9.97 -14.56
CA LYS A 84 -10.70 9.10 -14.57
C LYS A 84 -10.51 7.92 -15.52
N GLU A 85 -9.79 8.13 -16.61
CA GLU A 85 -9.46 7.15 -17.63
C GLU A 85 -8.57 6.01 -17.11
N ASN A 86 -7.80 6.26 -16.04
CA ASN A 86 -6.95 5.25 -15.40
C ASN A 86 -7.65 4.56 -14.21
N MET A 87 -8.93 4.88 -13.97
CA MET A 87 -9.73 4.31 -12.88
C MET A 87 -10.46 3.05 -13.37
N THR A 88 -10.30 1.96 -12.64
CA THR A 88 -11.10 0.74 -12.79
C THR A 88 -12.07 0.59 -11.63
N GLU A 89 -13.32 0.27 -11.92
CA GLU A 89 -14.34 -0.05 -10.91
C GLU A 89 -14.46 -1.57 -10.75
N LYS A 90 -14.23 -2.09 -9.53
CA LYS A 90 -14.28 -3.53 -9.23
C LYS A 90 -14.80 -3.77 -7.82
N ASN A 91 -15.88 -4.56 -7.70
CA ASN A 91 -16.43 -5.00 -6.41
C ASN A 91 -16.67 -3.83 -5.42
N ASP A 92 -17.39 -2.81 -5.89
CA ASP A 92 -17.69 -1.60 -5.09
C ASP A 92 -16.40 -0.89 -4.62
N SER A 93 -15.41 -0.83 -5.50
CA SER A 93 -14.13 -0.17 -5.24
C SER A 93 -13.62 0.52 -6.50
N TYR A 94 -13.00 1.68 -6.31
CA TYR A 94 -12.28 2.41 -7.34
C TYR A 94 -10.79 2.11 -7.20
N VAL A 95 -10.15 1.70 -8.30
CA VAL A 95 -8.75 1.29 -8.32
C VAL A 95 -7.99 2.05 -9.41
N TRP A 96 -6.85 2.62 -9.05
CA TRP A 96 -5.84 3.10 -9.99
C TRP A 96 -4.57 2.30 -9.76
N SER A 97 -3.99 1.77 -10.83
CA SER A 97 -2.77 0.98 -10.76
C SER A 97 -1.90 1.28 -11.97
N LYS A 98 -0.58 1.28 -11.77
CA LYS A 98 0.40 1.32 -12.85
C LYS A 98 1.37 0.19 -12.69
N GLY A 99 1.63 -0.53 -13.76
CA GLY A 99 2.68 -1.54 -13.83
C GLY A 99 3.83 -1.16 -14.74
N LEU A 100 4.93 -1.88 -14.59
CA LEU A 100 6.08 -1.96 -15.49
C LEU A 100 6.39 -3.45 -15.67
N GLU A 101 6.49 -3.93 -16.91
CA GLU A 101 6.95 -5.30 -17.22
C GLU A 101 6.28 -6.38 -16.35
N GLU A 102 4.94 -6.34 -16.30
CA GLU A 102 4.08 -7.26 -15.52
C GLU A 102 4.09 -7.08 -13.99
N GLU A 103 4.90 -6.16 -13.47
CA GLU A 103 4.92 -5.82 -12.04
C GLU A 103 4.17 -4.53 -11.71
N GLU A 104 3.31 -4.58 -10.69
CA GLU A 104 2.60 -3.40 -10.18
C GLU A 104 3.56 -2.46 -9.41
N VAL A 105 3.79 -1.26 -9.94
CA VAL A 105 4.60 -0.20 -9.31
C VAL A 105 3.82 0.46 -8.17
N TYR A 106 2.54 0.73 -8.41
CA TYR A 106 1.66 1.26 -7.38
C TYR A 106 0.21 0.81 -7.56
N GLN A 107 -0.52 0.84 -6.43
CA GLN A 107 -1.96 0.69 -6.38
C GLN A 107 -2.57 1.72 -5.44
N VAL A 108 -3.63 2.37 -5.90
CA VAL A 108 -4.53 3.22 -5.12
C VAL A 108 -5.90 2.57 -5.15
N LYS A 109 -6.44 2.25 -3.97
CA LYS A 109 -7.74 1.58 -3.85
C LYS A 109 -8.64 2.32 -2.86
N LEU A 110 -9.75 2.83 -3.35
CA LEU A 110 -10.83 3.43 -2.58
C LEU A 110 -12.01 2.46 -2.51
N LYS A 111 -12.44 2.08 -1.30
CA LYS A 111 -13.61 1.24 -1.06
C LYS A 111 -14.44 1.80 0.09
N GLY A 112 -15.60 2.39 -0.21
CA GLY A 112 -16.39 3.12 0.77
C GLY A 112 -15.55 4.22 1.43
N ASN A 113 -15.46 4.18 2.76
CA ASN A 113 -14.69 5.15 3.54
C ASN A 113 -13.23 4.74 3.84
N ARG A 114 -12.65 3.85 3.03
CA ARG A 114 -11.30 3.32 3.23
C ARG A 114 -10.46 3.52 1.97
N LEU A 115 -9.33 4.19 2.13
CA LEU A 115 -8.32 4.37 1.10
C LEU A 115 -7.04 3.61 1.47
N ARG A 116 -6.49 2.87 0.50
CA ARG A 116 -5.18 2.23 0.59
C ARG A 116 -4.34 2.63 -0.60
N ILE A 117 -3.11 3.06 -0.34
CA ILE A 117 -2.09 3.33 -1.33
C ILE A 117 -0.90 2.43 -1.02
N ASN A 118 -0.40 1.70 -2.01
CA ASN A 118 0.84 0.95 -1.93
C ASN A 118 1.73 1.35 -3.09
N VAL A 119 3.00 1.58 -2.81
CA VAL A 119 4.04 1.89 -3.80
C VAL A 119 5.22 0.96 -3.55
N LYS A 120 5.62 0.19 -4.56
CA LYS A 120 6.86 -0.59 -4.53
C LYS A 120 8.02 0.36 -4.83
N LYS A 121 8.90 0.58 -3.85
CA LYS A 121 10.01 1.54 -3.97
C LYS A 121 11.06 1.09 -4.96
N GLU A 122 11.33 -0.21 -5.04
CA GLU A 122 12.29 -0.78 -5.98
C GLU A 122 11.95 -0.46 -7.45
N LEU A 123 10.67 -0.32 -7.77
CA LEU A 123 10.18 0.01 -9.12
C LEU A 123 9.81 1.49 -9.31
N ALA A 124 9.71 2.24 -8.21
CA ALA A 124 9.26 3.62 -8.23
C ALA A 124 10.45 4.59 -8.28
N SER A 125 10.41 5.55 -9.20
CA SER A 125 11.38 6.64 -9.17
C SER A 125 11.20 7.53 -7.92
N ASP A 126 12.27 8.18 -7.48
CA ASP A 126 12.24 9.14 -6.37
C ASP A 126 11.17 10.22 -6.57
N LYS A 127 10.98 10.67 -7.82
CA LYS A 127 9.96 11.65 -8.18
C LYS A 127 8.55 11.11 -7.91
N LEU A 128 8.29 9.84 -8.23
CA LEU A 128 7.02 9.18 -7.97
C LEU A 128 6.79 9.02 -6.46
N LEU A 129 7.81 8.60 -5.72
CA LEU A 129 7.72 8.45 -4.26
C LEU A 129 7.45 9.79 -3.55
N LYS A 130 8.13 10.87 -3.97
CA LYS A 130 7.86 12.24 -3.49
C LYS A 130 6.43 12.68 -3.80
N ARG A 131 5.92 12.36 -4.99
CA ARG A 131 4.52 12.65 -5.36
C ARG A 131 3.53 11.93 -4.43
N PHE A 132 3.74 10.65 -4.16
CA PHE A 132 2.87 9.90 -3.23
C PHE A 132 2.99 10.38 -1.78
N THR A 133 4.16 10.85 -1.37
CA THR A 133 4.35 11.48 -0.06
C THR A 133 3.50 12.76 0.05
N GLN A 134 3.51 13.60 -0.98
CA GLN A 134 2.70 14.81 -1.04
C GLN A 134 1.19 14.51 -1.05
N ILE A 135 0.77 13.56 -1.89
CA ILE A 135 -0.61 13.06 -1.94
C ILE A 135 -1.07 12.58 -0.56
N GLY A 136 -0.21 11.87 0.18
CA GLY A 136 -0.51 11.45 1.55
C GLY A 136 -0.81 12.62 2.49
N LYS A 137 -0.01 13.70 2.44
CA LYS A 137 -0.22 14.90 3.26
C LYS A 137 -1.53 15.61 2.93
N GLU A 138 -1.83 15.74 1.64
CA GLU A 138 -3.06 16.37 1.16
C GLU A 138 -4.30 15.55 1.56
N LEU A 139 -4.25 14.23 1.40
CA LEU A 139 -5.30 13.33 1.86
C LEU A 139 -5.48 13.38 3.38
N LYS A 140 -4.38 13.46 4.15
CA LYS A 140 -4.46 13.64 5.61
C LYS A 140 -5.24 14.90 5.94
N LYS A 141 -4.91 16.04 5.31
CA LYS A 141 -5.63 17.31 5.51
C LYS A 141 -7.11 17.18 5.12
N LEU A 142 -7.38 16.71 3.90
CA LEU A 142 -8.73 16.54 3.35
C LEU A 142 -9.63 15.67 4.24
N THR A 143 -9.06 14.63 4.85
CA THR A 143 -9.82 13.68 5.68
C THR A 143 -9.83 14.01 7.18
N SER A 144 -9.07 15.03 7.58
CA SER A 144 -9.03 15.54 8.96
C SER A 144 -9.98 16.71 9.18
N GLU A 145 -10.31 17.50 8.16
CA GLU A 145 -11.28 18.60 8.27
C GLU A 145 -12.65 18.05 8.71
N SER A 146 -13.15 18.49 9.86
CA SER A 146 -14.53 18.26 10.27
C SER A 146 -15.46 19.10 9.39
N ALA A 147 -16.57 18.53 8.93
CA ALA A 147 -17.65 19.33 8.36
C ALA A 147 -18.16 20.30 9.43
N GLY A 148 -17.79 21.58 9.35
CA GLY A 148 -18.25 22.61 10.27
C GLY A 148 -17.34 23.83 10.37
N SER A 149 -17.61 24.83 9.53
CA SER A 149 -17.60 26.24 9.91
C SER A 149 -18.90 26.85 9.43
#